data_AF-A0A7S4IUU1-F1
#
_entry.id   AF-A0A7S4IUU1-F1
#
_cell.length_a   1.000
_cell.length_b   1.000
_cell.length_c   1.000
_cell.angle_alpha   90.00
_cell.angle_beta   90.00
_cell.angle_gamma   90.00
#
_symmetry.space_group_name_H-M   'P 1'
#
loop_
_entity.id
_entity.type
_entity.pdbx_description
1 polymer ?
#
loop_
_entity_poly.entity_id
_entity_poly.type
_entity_poly.pdbx_seq_one_letter_code
_entity_poly.pdbx_strand_id
1 'polypeptide(L)'
;SVFFYSSPAHPFRIIDNDDSHPAIPQTVEQLYQDKILDRVILQFTDLTDAHAKVPSQLNQSQAVIWANRVVAEQAAMLRLKFYIFFEDRFDFSVLPKLAKLLQFQDFGSKQPHYALLNEKGRETVVTMNYLSSLILVEALQLETLFSGEES
;
A
#
# COMPACT_ATOMS: atom_id res chain seq x y z
N SER A 1 34.53 -28.10 16.84
CA SER A 1 35.04 -28.97 15.77
C SER A 1 33.89 -29.31 14.85
N VAL A 2 34.05 -28.97 13.58
CA VAL A 2 33.17 -29.24 12.44
C VAL A 2 32.86 -30.75 12.36
N PHE A 3 31.66 -31.16 11.90
CA PHE A 3 31.47 -32.14 10.81
C PHE A 3 30.02 -32.15 10.28
N PHE A 4 29.92 -31.91 8.98
CA PHE A 4 28.77 -32.07 8.07
C PHE A 4 28.35 -33.53 7.96
N TYR A 5 27.09 -33.82 7.56
CA TYR A 5 26.81 -34.72 6.44
C TYR A 5 25.36 -34.59 5.95
N SER A 6 25.26 -34.35 4.65
CA SER A 6 24.04 -34.29 3.86
C SER A 6 23.52 -35.70 3.51
N SER A 7 22.22 -35.74 3.15
CA SER A 7 21.59 -36.65 2.16
C SER A 7 20.86 -37.90 2.71
N PRO A 8 20.02 -38.59 1.91
CA PRO A 8 18.69 -38.17 1.45
C PRO A 8 17.63 -39.27 1.68
N ALA A 9 16.35 -38.92 1.80
CA ALA A 9 15.19 -39.71 1.31
C ALA A 9 13.90 -39.21 1.96
N HIS A 10 12.98 -38.70 1.14
CA HIS A 10 11.56 -38.76 1.48
C HIS A 10 11.16 -40.24 1.61
N PRO A 11 10.35 -40.62 2.61
CA PRO A 11 8.92 -40.33 2.53
C PRO A 11 8.27 -40.09 3.90
N PHE A 12 7.79 -38.88 4.17
CA PHE A 12 6.83 -38.68 5.26
C PHE A 12 5.42 -38.53 4.68
N ARG A 13 4.67 -39.63 4.75
CA ARG A 13 3.21 -39.61 4.82
C ARG A 13 2.82 -39.01 6.19
N ILE A 14 2.08 -37.89 6.16
CA ILE A 14 0.75 -37.65 6.78
C ILE A 14 0.46 -38.54 8.01
N ILE A 15 0.07 -38.09 9.21
CA ILE A 15 -0.27 -36.81 9.86
C ILE A 15 -0.12 -37.13 11.36
N ASP A 16 0.44 -36.23 12.16
CA ASP A 16 -0.06 -36.02 13.52
C ASP A 16 -0.36 -34.52 13.61
N ASN A 17 -1.65 -34.17 13.52
CA ASN A 17 -2.13 -32.86 13.91
C ASN A 17 -1.96 -32.81 15.43
N ASP A 18 -0.84 -32.25 15.85
CA ASP A 18 -0.64 -31.86 17.22
C ASP A 18 -1.57 -30.66 17.49
N ASP A 19 -2.78 -30.94 17.99
CA ASP A 19 -3.79 -29.97 18.41
C ASP A 19 -3.35 -29.14 19.65
N SER A 20 -2.06 -29.18 20.04
CA SER A 20 -1.53 -28.46 21.21
C SER A 20 -1.21 -26.98 20.97
N HIS A 21 -1.40 -26.47 19.75
CA HIS A 21 -1.24 -25.06 19.44
C HIS A 21 -2.54 -24.47 18.87
N PRO A 22 -3.05 -23.35 19.41
CA PRO A 22 -4.17 -22.65 18.78
C PRO A 22 -3.74 -22.28 17.36
N ALA A 23 -4.52 -22.73 16.37
CA ALA A 23 -4.31 -22.35 14.98
C ALA A 23 -4.24 -20.82 14.92
N ILE A 24 -3.09 -20.30 14.46
CA ILE A 24 -2.91 -18.85 14.30
C ILE A 24 -4.00 -18.39 13.32
N PRO A 25 -4.86 -17.43 13.68
CA PRO A 25 -5.89 -16.94 12.78
C PRO A 25 -5.27 -16.39 11.49
N GLN A 26 -5.43 -17.09 10.38
CA GLN A 26 -4.92 -16.69 9.06
C GLN A 26 -5.88 -15.77 8.29
N THR A 27 -6.87 -15.18 8.96
CA THR A 27 -7.89 -14.33 8.33
C THR A 27 -7.29 -13.17 7.54
N VAL A 28 -6.24 -12.55 8.08
CA VAL A 28 -5.53 -11.42 7.45
C VAL A 28 -4.70 -11.90 6.25
N GLU A 29 -4.06 -13.06 6.37
CA GLU A 29 -3.25 -13.66 5.31
C GLU A 29 -4.08 -14.12 4.10
N GLN A 30 -5.30 -14.61 4.34
CA GLN A 30 -6.27 -14.94 3.29
C GLN A 30 -6.76 -13.69 2.52
N LEU A 31 -6.94 -12.56 3.21
CA LEU A 31 -7.31 -11.30 2.57
C LEU A 31 -6.20 -10.81 1.61
N TYR A 32 -4.93 -11.06 1.94
CA TYR A 32 -3.80 -10.70 1.06
C TYR A 32 -3.70 -11.58 -0.20
N GLN A 33 -4.06 -12.87 -0.11
CA GLN A 33 -4.08 -13.77 -1.28
C GLN A 33 -5.11 -13.33 -2.34
N ASP A 34 -6.10 -12.54 -1.95
CA ASP A 34 -7.26 -12.17 -2.77
C ASP A 34 -7.02 -10.99 -3.75
N LYS A 35 -5.75 -10.73 -4.10
CA LYS A 35 -5.30 -9.61 -4.95
C LYS A 35 -5.79 -8.24 -4.46
N ILE A 36 -5.90 -8.07 -3.14
CA ILE A 36 -6.34 -6.82 -2.53
C ILE A 36 -5.46 -5.64 -2.96
N LEU A 37 -4.13 -5.83 -3.06
CA LEU A 37 -3.21 -4.78 -3.48
C LEU A 37 -3.53 -4.26 -4.90
N ASP A 38 -3.77 -5.16 -5.85
CA ASP A 38 -4.13 -4.79 -7.22
C ASP A 38 -5.45 -4.01 -7.26
N ARG A 39 -6.45 -4.42 -6.47
CA ARG A 39 -7.72 -3.72 -6.34
C ARG A 39 -7.56 -2.33 -5.73
N VAL A 40 -6.73 -2.18 -4.70
CA VAL A 40 -6.44 -0.90 -4.06
C VAL A 40 -5.71 0.03 -5.03
N ILE A 41 -4.72 -0.47 -5.77
CA ILE A 41 -4.01 0.31 -6.79
C ILE A 41 -4.96 0.77 -7.90
N LEU A 42 -5.84 -0.12 -8.38
CA LEU A 42 -6.84 0.21 -9.41
C LEU A 42 -7.81 1.29 -8.91
N GLN A 43 -8.42 1.09 -7.74
CA GLN A 43 -9.38 2.05 -7.16
C GLN A 43 -8.73 3.41 -6.88
N PHE A 44 -7.48 3.42 -6.43
CA PHE A 44 -6.74 4.66 -6.23
C PHE A 44 -6.48 5.39 -7.55
N THR A 45 -6.15 4.65 -8.61
CA THR A 45 -5.96 5.20 -9.97
C THR A 45 -7.28 5.78 -10.48
N ASP A 46 -8.38 5.05 -10.37
CA ASP A 46 -9.72 5.52 -10.75
C ASP A 46 -10.13 6.77 -9.95
N LEU A 47 -9.86 6.80 -8.64
CA LEU A 47 -10.11 7.97 -7.80
C LEU A 47 -9.32 9.22 -8.23
N THR A 48 -8.21 9.04 -8.93
CA THR A 48 -7.35 10.12 -9.39
C THR A 48 -7.74 10.59 -10.78
N ASP A 49 -7.98 9.65 -11.69
CA ASP A 49 -8.23 9.92 -13.10
C ASP A 49 -9.70 10.24 -13.37
N ALA A 50 -10.63 9.42 -12.83
CA ALA A 50 -12.06 9.60 -13.06
C ALA A 50 -12.63 10.82 -12.34
N HIS A 51 -11.98 11.25 -11.25
CA HIS A 51 -12.37 12.41 -10.46
C HIS A 51 -11.42 13.60 -10.64
N ALA A 52 -10.70 13.67 -11.76
CA ALA A 52 -9.89 14.83 -12.12
C ALA A 52 -10.72 16.11 -12.36
N LYS A 53 -12.06 15.98 -12.47
CA LYS A 53 -13.00 17.08 -12.66
C LYS A 53 -14.15 16.96 -11.66
N VAL A 54 -14.52 18.09 -11.06
CA VAL A 54 -15.75 18.20 -10.27
C VAL A 54 -16.96 17.97 -11.17
N PRO A 55 -17.93 17.13 -10.77
CA PRO A 55 -19.16 16.94 -11.53
C PRO A 55 -19.94 18.26 -11.69
N SER A 56 -20.34 18.56 -12.93
CA SER A 56 -20.96 19.86 -13.29
C SER A 56 -22.35 20.07 -12.68
N GLN A 57 -22.99 19.01 -12.18
CA GLN A 57 -24.31 19.10 -11.53
C GLN A 57 -24.24 19.57 -10.08
N LEU A 58 -23.04 19.65 -9.48
CA LEU A 58 -22.88 20.04 -8.08
C LEU A 58 -22.90 21.56 -7.93
N ASN A 59 -23.65 22.05 -6.94
CA ASN A 59 -23.50 23.43 -6.49
C ASN A 59 -22.19 23.63 -5.71
N GLN A 60 -21.85 24.88 -5.38
CA GLN A 60 -20.57 25.21 -4.73
C GLN A 60 -20.36 24.47 -3.39
N SER A 61 -21.38 24.36 -2.55
CA SER A 61 -21.28 23.66 -1.26
C SER A 61 -21.05 22.16 -1.47
N GLN A 62 -21.78 21.56 -2.40
CA GLN A 62 -21.62 20.15 -2.77
C GLN A 62 -20.25 19.86 -3.39
N ALA A 63 -19.74 20.77 -4.22
CA ALA A 63 -18.41 20.66 -4.83
C ALA A 63 -17.30 20.64 -3.76
N VAL A 64 -17.41 21.47 -2.72
CA VAL A 64 -16.49 21.46 -1.57
C VAL A 64 -16.56 20.11 -0.85
N ILE A 65 -17.75 19.63 -0.49
CA ILE A 65 -17.90 18.33 0.20
C ILE A 65 -17.32 17.20 -0.64
N TRP A 66 -17.62 17.19 -1.94
CA TRP A 66 -17.13 16.19 -2.88
C TRP A 66 -15.60 16.22 -2.98
N ALA A 67 -14.98 17.39 -3.14
CA ALA A 67 -13.52 17.50 -3.26
C ALA A 67 -12.80 17.00 -2.01
N ASN A 68 -13.30 17.36 -0.81
CA ASN A 68 -12.73 16.89 0.44
C ASN A 68 -12.91 15.37 0.62
N ARG A 69 -14.02 14.80 0.12
CA ARG A 69 -14.25 13.35 0.16
C ARG A 69 -13.32 12.58 -0.77
N VAL A 70 -13.10 13.07 -1.99
CA VAL A 70 -12.14 12.47 -2.93
C VAL A 70 -10.75 12.39 -2.30
N VAL A 71 -10.27 13.49 -1.72
CA VAL A 71 -8.97 13.52 -1.04
C VAL A 71 -8.92 12.57 0.17
N ALA A 72 -9.99 12.51 0.96
CA ALA A 72 -10.07 11.58 2.09
C ALA A 72 -10.05 10.11 1.66
N GLU A 73 -10.74 9.76 0.58
CA GLU A 73 -10.74 8.40 0.02
C GLU A 73 -9.37 8.04 -0.58
N GLN A 74 -8.73 8.97 -1.30
CA GLN A 74 -7.35 8.79 -1.77
C GLN A 74 -6.36 8.53 -0.60
N ALA A 75 -6.47 9.30 0.48
CA ALA A 75 -5.64 9.09 1.67
C ALA A 75 -5.89 7.74 2.35
N ALA A 76 -7.15 7.31 2.43
CA ALA A 76 -7.49 6.00 2.99
C ALA A 76 -6.90 4.85 2.15
N MET A 77 -6.96 4.95 0.82
CA MET A 77 -6.34 3.97 -0.08
C MET A 77 -4.82 3.92 0.06
N LEU A 78 -4.16 5.08 0.21
CA LEU A 78 -2.70 5.13 0.49
C LEU A 78 -2.35 4.46 1.81
N ARG A 79 -3.13 4.68 2.88
CA ARG A 79 -2.93 4.01 4.16
C ARG A 79 -3.09 2.50 4.03
N LEU A 80 -4.16 2.04 3.38
CA LEU A 80 -4.40 0.62 3.18
C LEU A 80 -3.27 -0.03 2.39
N LYS A 81 -2.79 0.64 1.34
CA LYS A 81 -1.61 0.24 0.57
C LYS A 81 -0.35 0.15 1.42
N PHE A 82 -0.11 1.15 2.27
CA PHE A 82 1.01 1.13 3.22
C PHE A 82 0.94 -0.08 4.17
N TYR A 83 -0.23 -0.35 4.76
CA TYR A 83 -0.41 -1.53 5.63
C TYR A 83 -0.15 -2.85 4.90
N ILE A 84 -0.63 -2.99 3.65
CA ILE A 84 -0.35 -4.18 2.83
C ILE A 84 1.16 -4.32 2.55
N PHE A 85 1.88 -3.20 2.36
CA PHE A 85 3.32 -3.23 2.12
C PHE A 85 4.14 -3.60 3.35
N PHE A 86 3.72 -3.17 4.54
CA PHE A 86 4.47 -3.37 5.77
C PHE A 86 4.41 -4.82 6.29
N GLU A 87 3.35 -5.57 5.97
CA GLU A 87 3.14 -6.97 6.41
C GLU A 87 3.90 -8.01 5.53
N ASP A 88 5.13 -7.70 5.13
CA ASP A 88 6.15 -8.68 4.71
C ASP A 88 6.01 -9.37 3.32
N ARG A 89 5.25 -8.78 2.39
CA ARG A 89 5.12 -9.34 1.01
C ARG A 89 5.35 -8.33 -0.11
N PHE A 90 6.39 -7.49 0.04
CA PHE A 90 6.78 -6.62 -1.05
C PHE A 90 7.43 -7.39 -2.19
N ASP A 91 6.70 -7.55 -3.30
CA ASP A 91 7.30 -7.94 -4.57
C ASP A 91 7.96 -6.71 -5.21
N PHE A 92 9.30 -6.72 -5.28
CA PHE A 92 10.10 -5.68 -5.95
C PHE A 92 9.67 -5.43 -7.40
N SER A 93 9.03 -6.39 -8.08
CA SER A 93 8.49 -6.22 -9.42
C SER A 93 7.40 -5.13 -9.50
N VAL A 94 6.77 -4.80 -8.37
CA VAL A 94 5.72 -3.78 -8.25
C VAL A 94 6.31 -2.37 -8.07
N LEU A 95 7.59 -2.24 -7.66
CA LEU A 95 8.25 -0.96 -7.39
C LEU A 95 8.17 0.04 -8.55
N PRO A 96 8.43 -0.33 -9.83
CA PRO A 96 8.37 0.64 -10.93
C PRO A 96 6.96 1.16 -11.18
N LYS A 97 5.94 0.29 -11.04
CA LYS A 97 4.53 0.67 -11.18
C LYS A 97 4.12 1.62 -10.04
N LEU A 98 4.56 1.30 -8.83
CA LEU A 98 4.37 2.11 -7.63
C LEU A 98 4.99 3.50 -7.79
N ALA A 99 6.27 3.57 -8.14
CA ALA A 99 7.00 4.83 -8.31
C ALA A 99 6.36 5.70 -9.39
N LYS A 100 5.96 5.12 -10.53
CA LYS A 100 5.27 5.84 -11.60
C LYS A 100 3.92 6.42 -11.15
N LEU A 101 3.14 5.65 -10.39
CA LEU A 101 1.85 6.10 -9.85
C LEU A 101 2.04 7.27 -8.87
N LEU A 102 2.99 7.16 -7.94
CA LEU A 102 3.28 8.23 -6.98
C LEU A 102 3.82 9.48 -7.68
N GLN A 103 4.70 9.33 -8.67
CA GLN A 103 5.22 10.44 -9.47
C GLN A 103 4.11 11.16 -10.24
N PHE A 104 3.17 10.43 -10.85
CA PHE A 104 2.06 11.02 -11.61
C PHE A 104 1.20 11.97 -10.76
N GLN A 105 1.05 11.64 -9.47
CA GLN A 105 0.33 12.45 -8.50
C GLN A 105 1.19 13.50 -7.78
N ASP A 106 2.45 13.67 -8.18
CA ASP A 106 3.41 14.50 -7.46
C ASP A 106 3.44 14.14 -5.96
N PHE A 107 3.51 12.84 -5.68
CA PHE A 107 3.44 12.27 -4.33
C PHE A 107 2.18 12.69 -3.56
N GLY A 108 1.05 12.89 -4.25
CA GLY A 108 -0.20 13.33 -3.64
C GLY A 108 -0.36 14.84 -3.52
N SER A 109 0.67 15.65 -3.81
CA SER A 109 0.60 17.12 -3.85
C SER A 109 -0.27 17.64 -4.99
N LYS A 110 -0.31 16.92 -6.12
CA LYS A 110 -1.08 17.32 -7.28
C LYS A 110 -2.56 17.03 -7.07
N GLN A 111 -3.27 18.03 -6.58
CA GLN A 111 -4.70 17.97 -6.32
C GLN A 111 -5.46 18.92 -7.26
N PRO A 112 -6.19 18.40 -8.28
CA PRO A 112 -6.89 19.21 -9.27
C PRO A 112 -7.86 20.26 -8.69
N HIS A 113 -8.32 20.02 -7.46
CA HIS A 113 -9.33 20.82 -6.78
C HIS A 113 -8.85 21.39 -5.44
N TYR A 114 -7.53 21.62 -5.28
CA TYR A 114 -6.94 22.12 -4.05
C TYR A 114 -7.61 23.39 -3.50
N ALA A 115 -8.01 24.30 -4.40
CA ALA A 115 -8.70 25.55 -4.04
C ALA A 115 -10.09 25.34 -3.39
N LEU A 116 -10.73 24.18 -3.62
CA LEU A 116 -12.02 23.82 -3.02
C LEU A 116 -11.87 23.10 -1.68
N LEU A 117 -10.66 22.73 -1.28
CA LEU A 117 -10.42 22.02 -0.03
C LEU A 117 -10.59 22.96 1.16
N ASN A 118 -11.16 22.42 2.24
CA ASN A 118 -11.13 23.08 3.53
C ASN A 118 -9.78 22.80 4.22
N GLU A 119 -9.60 23.31 5.44
CA GLU A 119 -8.38 23.11 6.23
C GLU A 119 -8.04 21.62 6.41
N LYS A 120 -9.01 20.81 6.85
CA LYS A 120 -8.84 19.35 7.02
C LYS A 120 -8.49 18.65 5.70
N GLY A 121 -9.09 19.07 4.59
CA GLY A 121 -8.74 18.56 3.25
C GLY A 121 -7.29 18.84 2.91
N ARG A 122 -6.81 20.07 3.15
CA ARG A 122 -5.41 20.45 2.94
C ARG A 122 -4.44 19.68 3.85
N GLU A 123 -4.77 19.48 5.12
CA GLU A 123 -4.00 18.62 6.03
C GLU A 123 -3.93 17.16 5.55
N THR A 124 -5.02 16.69 4.94
CA THR A 124 -5.07 15.33 4.36
C THR A 124 -4.12 15.21 3.17
N VAL A 125 -4.05 16.23 2.30
CA VAL A 125 -3.07 16.28 1.20
C VAL A 125 -1.63 16.21 1.73
N VAL A 126 -1.33 16.97 2.79
CA VAL A 126 -0.03 16.92 3.45
C VAL A 126 0.27 15.51 3.98
N THR A 127 -0.71 14.87 4.61
CA THR A 127 -0.60 13.47 5.07
C THR A 127 -0.36 12.49 3.93
N MET A 128 -1.02 12.68 2.78
CA MET A 128 -0.81 11.86 1.58
C MET A 128 0.62 12.00 1.05
N ASN A 129 1.21 13.19 1.11
CA ASN A 129 2.60 13.42 0.72
C ASN A 129 3.58 12.64 1.59
N TYR A 130 3.40 12.73 2.91
CA TYR A 130 4.19 11.94 3.85
C TYR A 130 4.03 10.44 3.62
N LEU A 131 2.80 9.94 3.48
CA LEU A 131 2.53 8.52 3.24
C LEU A 131 3.13 8.03 1.92
N SER A 132 3.03 8.82 0.85
CA SER A 132 3.59 8.48 -0.46
C SER A 132 5.11 8.35 -0.39
N SER A 133 5.76 9.28 0.32
CA SER A 133 7.21 9.26 0.54
C SER A 133 7.63 8.04 1.36
N LEU A 134 6.91 7.77 2.45
CA LEU A 134 7.19 6.65 3.35
C LEU A 134 7.02 5.31 2.62
N ILE A 135 5.95 5.13 1.85
CA ILE A 135 5.74 3.95 1.00
C ILE A 135 6.92 3.74 0.05
N LEU A 136 7.49 4.79 -0.54
CA LEU A 136 8.62 4.66 -1.44
C LEU A 136 9.91 4.27 -0.70
N VAL A 137 10.17 4.86 0.47
CA VAL A 137 11.34 4.53 1.31
C VAL A 137 11.29 3.07 1.76
N GLU A 138 10.13 2.62 2.25
CA GLU A 138 9.94 1.21 2.66
C GLU A 138 10.08 0.27 1.47
N ALA A 139 9.47 0.59 0.33
CA ALA A 139 9.55 -0.23 -0.88
C ALA A 139 10.98 -0.32 -1.45
N LEU A 140 11.85 0.65 -1.17
CA LEU A 140 13.25 0.59 -1.56
C LEU A 140 14.09 -0.27 -0.60
N GLN A 141 13.57 -0.62 0.57
CA GLN A 141 14.28 -1.36 1.63
C GLN A 141 15.71 -0.86 1.83
N LEU A 142 15.90 0.46 1.87
CA LEU A 142 17.24 1.08 1.89
C LEU A 142 18.10 0.53 3.03
N GLU A 143 17.49 0.22 4.17
CA GLU A 143 18.17 -0.39 5.31
C GLU A 143 18.80 -1.76 4.99
N THR A 144 18.14 -2.58 4.15
CA THR A 144 18.68 -3.87 3.70
C THR A 144 19.75 -3.72 2.61
N LEU A 145 19.65 -2.68 1.78
CA LEU A 145 20.63 -2.40 0.73
C LEU A 145 21.96 -1.86 1.28
N PHE A 146 21.90 -1.09 2.38
CA PHE A 146 23.08 -0.48 3.00
C PHE A 146 23.61 -1.22 4.25
N SER A 147 22.92 -2.25 4.74
CA SER A 147 23.45 -3.17 5.76
C SER A 147 24.44 -4.19 5.21
N GLY A 148 24.74 -4.14 3.91
CA GLY A 148 25.79 -4.90 3.24
C GLY A 148 27.22 -4.41 3.47
N GLU A 149 27.54 -3.81 4.62
CA GLU A 149 28.91 -3.46 5.02
C GLU A 149 29.19 -3.92 6.45
N GLU A 150 29.33 -5.23 6.66
CA GLU A 150 30.34 -5.84 7.54
C GLU A 150 30.65 -7.24 7.00
N SER A 151 31.44 -7.31 5.91
CA SER A 151 32.10 -8.53 5.44
C SER A 151 33.60 -8.45 5.64
#